data_AF-A0A960IR56-F1
#
_entry.id   AF-A0A960IR56-F1
#
_cell.length_a   1.000
_cell.length_b   1.000
_cell.length_c   1.000
_cell.angle_alpha   90.00
_cell.angle_beta   90.00
_cell.angle_gamma   90.00
#
_symmetry.space_group_name_H-M   'P 1'
#
loop_
_entity.id
_entity.type
_entity.pdbx_description
1 polymer ?
#
loop_
_entity_poly.entity_id
_entity_poly.type
_entity_poly.pdbx_seq_one_letter_code
_entity_poly.pdbx_strand_id
1 'polypeptide(L)' 'DVLTVRAEGDGPLAQFMDLTLIGDVASLHLAVALGVDPGPIPLLDDIKERLRS' A
#
# COMPACT_ATOMS: atom_id res chain seq x y z
N ASP A 1 14.46 3.94 -17.19
CA ASP A 1 15.41 3.72 -16.09
C ASP A 1 14.76 2.81 -15.07
N VAL A 2 15.51 1.95 -14.39
CA VAL A 2 14.97 0.98 -13.41
C VAL A 2 15.57 1.26 -12.04
N LEU A 3 14.72 1.53 -11.05
CA LEU A 3 15.14 1.74 -9.66
C LEU A 3 14.96 0.44 -8.86
N THR A 4 15.97 0.07 -8.07
CA THR A 4 15.87 -1.02 -7.10
C THR A 4 15.74 -0.44 -5.69
N VAL A 5 14.69 -0.82 -4.97
CA VAL A 5 14.49 -0.48 -3.56
C VAL A 5 14.94 -1.67 -2.70
N ARG A 6 15.72 -1.40 -1.64
CA ARG A 6 16.21 -2.42 -0.71
C ARG A 6 15.78 -2.05 0.70
N ALA A 7 15.33 -3.05 1.45
CA ALA A 7 15.00 -2.87 2.85
C ALA A 7 16.26 -2.74 3.71
N GLU A 8 16.17 -1.94 4.77
CA GLU A 8 17.24 -1.75 5.77
C GLU A 8 17.04 -2.61 7.02
N GLY A 9 15.79 -2.99 7.34
CA GLY A 9 15.45 -3.65 8.60
C GLY A 9 16.20 -4.97 8.87
N ASP A 10 16.46 -5.25 10.15
CA ASP A 10 17.09 -6.50 10.59
C ASP A 10 16.07 -7.65 10.65
N GLY A 11 16.27 -8.64 9.77
CA GLY A 11 15.47 -9.85 9.69
C GLY A 11 14.19 -9.72 8.84
N PRO A 12 13.56 -10.85 8.49
CA PRO A 12 12.53 -10.87 7.44
C PRO A 12 11.31 -10.00 7.73
N LEU A 13 10.87 -9.93 8.99
CA LEU A 13 9.70 -9.13 9.37
C LEU A 13 9.98 -7.63 9.28
N ALA A 14 11.16 -7.19 9.74
CA ALA A 14 11.55 -5.80 9.67
C ALA A 14 11.69 -5.35 8.20
N GLN A 15 12.30 -6.19 7.36
CA GLN A 15 12.42 -5.92 5.92
C GLN A 15 11.07 -5.85 5.21
N PHE A 16 10.14 -6.75 5.57
CA PHE A 16 8.79 -6.74 5.02
C PHE A 16 8.05 -5.44 5.36
N MET A 17 8.08 -5.04 6.65
CA MET A 17 7.39 -3.82 7.09
C MET A 17 8.00 -2.56 6.50
N ASP A 18 9.32 -2.51 6.36
CA ASP A 18 10.05 -1.41 5.72
C ASP A 18 9.60 -1.21 4.26
N LEU A 19 9.64 -2.28 3.45
CA LEU A 19 9.19 -2.19 2.05
C LEU A 19 7.69 -1.93 1.91
N THR A 20 6.87 -2.46 2.83
CA THR A 20 5.42 -2.20 2.83
C THR A 20 5.16 -0.71 3.04
N LEU A 21 5.81 -0.09 4.02
CA LEU A 21 5.67 1.33 4.29
C LEU A 21 6.09 2.19 3.08
N ILE A 22 7.20 1.85 2.43
CA ILE A 22 7.64 2.55 1.22
C ILE A 22 6.58 2.42 0.10
N GLY A 23 6.02 1.23 -0.09
CA GLY A 23 4.96 0.98 -1.06
C GLY A 23 3.69 1.79 -0.79
N ASP A 24 3.28 1.88 0.48
CA ASP A 24 2.10 2.65 0.89
C ASP A 24 2.28 4.15 0.61
N VAL A 25 3.41 4.72 1.01
CA VAL A 25 3.71 6.14 0.80
C VAL A 25 3.83 6.46 -0.70
N ALA A 26 4.47 5.59 -1.48
CA ALA A 26 4.55 5.75 -2.93
C ALA A 26 3.16 5.76 -3.59
N SER A 27 2.27 4.88 -3.14
CA SER A 27 0.89 4.79 -3.65
C SER A 27 0.08 6.05 -3.30
N LEU A 28 0.24 6.60 -2.09
CA LEU A 28 -0.40 7.85 -1.70
C LEU A 28 0.11 9.04 -2.52
N HIS A 29 1.42 9.14 -2.76
CA HIS A 29 1.97 10.18 -3.64
C HIS A 29 1.46 10.06 -5.06
N LEU A 30 1.30 8.84 -5.58
CA LEU A 30 0.72 8.62 -6.90
C LEU A 30 -0.75 9.07 -6.95
N ALA A 31 -1.54 8.76 -5.93
CA ALA A 31 -2.93 9.21 -5.85
C ALA A 31 -3.03 10.75 -5.90
N VAL A 32 -2.18 11.44 -5.13
CA VAL A 32 -2.08 12.90 -5.16
C VAL A 32 -1.69 13.41 -6.55
N ALA A 33 -0.67 12.80 -7.17
CA ALA A 33 -0.21 13.20 -8.50
C ALA A 33 -1.28 13.01 -9.59
N LEU A 34 -2.15 12.03 -9.42
CA LEU A 34 -3.27 11.75 -10.33
C LEU A 34 -4.55 12.50 -9.95
N GLY A 35 -4.58 13.24 -8.84
CA GLY A 35 -5.76 13.96 -8.37
C GLY A 35 -6.92 13.05 -7.97
N VAL A 36 -6.63 11.81 -7.54
CA VAL A 36 -7.64 10.84 -7.10
C VAL A 36 -7.60 10.71 -5.57
N ASP A 37 -8.77 10.54 -4.95
CA ASP A 37 -8.85 10.20 -3.53
C ASP A 37 -8.51 8.71 -3.34
N PRO A 38 -7.43 8.37 -2.60
CA PRO A 38 -7.09 6.98 -2.33
C PRO A 38 -8.02 6.30 -1.32
N GLY A 39 -8.98 7.01 -0.71
CA GLY A 39 -9.94 6.43 0.22
C GLY A 39 -11.38 6.92 0.04
N PRO A 40 -12.30 6.37 0.85
CA PRO A 40 -12.53 4.93 0.98
C PRO A 40 -12.94 4.31 -0.36
N ILE A 41 -12.58 3.03 -0.57
CA ILE A 41 -12.90 2.29 -1.79
C ILE A 41 -14.29 1.65 -1.62
N PRO A 42 -15.37 2.15 -2.25
CA PRO A 42 -16.73 1.70 -1.96
C PRO A 42 -16.95 0.21 -2.22
N LEU A 43 -16.23 -0.35 -3.20
CA LEU A 43 -16.24 -1.79 -3.51
C LEU A 43 -15.82 -2.66 -2.31
N LEU A 44 -15.00 -2.16 -1.39
CA LEU A 44 -14.59 -2.92 -0.21
C LEU A 44 -15.75 -3.15 0.76
N ASP A 45 -16.78 -2.32 0.75
CA ASP A 45 -17.92 -2.48 1.65
C ASP A 45 -18.76 -3.69 1.24
N ASP A 46 -19.04 -3.85 -0.07
CA ASP A 46 -19.73 -5.02 -0.61
C ASP A 46 -18.95 -6.32 -0.35
N ILE A 47 -17.62 -6.28 -0.45
CA ILE A 47 -16.77 -7.44 -0.16
C ILE A 47 -16.84 -7.80 1.33
N LYS A 48 -16.74 -6.81 2.23
CA LYS A 48 -16.81 -7.04 3.68
C LYS A 48 -18.16 -7.65 4.08
N GLU A 49 -19.26 -7.19 3.50
CA GLU A 49 -20.59 -7.76 3.78
C GLU A 49 -20.68 -9.22 3.36
N ARG A 50 -20.13 -9.59 2.20
CA ARG A 50 -20.10 -10.98 1.73
C ARG A 50 -19.27 -11.92 2.59
N LEU A 51 -18.28 -11.41 3.33
CA LEU A 51 -17.41 -12.20 4.19
C LEU A 51 -17.95 -12.42 5.61
N ARG A 52 -19.11 -11.83 5.98
CA ARG A 52 -19.71 -12.01 7.31
C ARG A 52 -20.49 -13.32 7.50
N SER A 53 -20.69 -14.11 6.44
CA SER A 53 -21.36 -15.42 6.47
C SER A 53 -20.39 -16.57 6.65
#